data_AF-A0A3R7JE13-F1
#
_entry.id   AF-A0A3R7JE13-F1
#
_cell.length_a   1.000
_cell.length_b   1.000
_cell.length_c   1.000
_cell.angle_alpha   90.00
_cell.angle_beta   90.00
_cell.angle_gamma   90.00
#
_symmetry.space_group_name_H-M   'P 1'
#
loop_
_entity.id
_entity.type
_entity.pdbx_description
1 polymer ?
#
loop_
_entity_poly.entity_id
_entity_poly.type
_entity_poly.pdbx_seq_one_letter_code
_entity_poly.pdbx_strand_id
1 'polypeptide(L)'
;MTTSESTTSSSLSTRISLCWLPDPAFENTDTIVLSLMGWYVDLRVDKPTGKIDWAIAGQRIVESQEPLRVLFTHAIDSHNAFDAVDCGMFSKLPNGDDLETGSMPRLDLPGAPVREYEEVWRELAFREGPE
;
A
#
# COMPACT_ATOMS: atom_id res chain seq x y z
N MET A 1 23.08 29.36 -1.16
CA MET A 1 22.77 28.26 -0.22
C MET A 1 21.42 27.72 -0.64
N THR A 2 21.42 26.64 -1.41
CA THR A 2 20.21 25.93 -1.82
C THR A 2 19.73 25.14 -0.61
N THR A 3 18.57 25.51 -0.08
CA THR A 3 17.82 24.69 0.87
C THR A 3 17.55 23.35 0.20
N SER A 4 18.22 22.29 0.67
CA SER A 4 17.78 20.93 0.38
C SER A 4 16.40 20.80 1.01
N GLU A 5 15.36 20.80 0.19
CA GLU A 5 14.05 20.31 0.62
C GLU A 5 14.29 18.93 1.23
N SER A 6 14.14 18.81 2.54
CA SER A 6 14.06 17.49 3.16
C SER A 6 12.79 16.88 2.59
N THR A 7 12.93 15.98 1.63
CA THR A 7 11.84 15.08 1.25
C THR A 7 11.42 14.40 2.53
N THR A 8 10.27 14.81 3.07
CA THR A 8 9.76 14.23 4.29
C THR A 8 9.63 12.74 4.04
N SER A 9 10.26 11.89 4.86
CA SER A 9 10.19 10.42 4.75
C SER A 9 8.81 9.86 5.11
N SER A 10 7.78 10.69 4.97
CA SER A 10 6.40 10.46 5.35
C SER A 10 5.51 10.60 4.12
N SER A 11 4.64 9.62 3.89
CA SER A 11 3.58 9.70 2.88
C SER A 11 2.29 9.19 3.48
N LEU A 12 1.16 9.72 3.00
CA LEU A 12 -0.17 9.23 3.32
C LEU A 12 -0.85 8.97 1.99
N SER A 13 -1.39 7.77 1.79
CA SER A 13 -2.04 7.40 0.54
C SER A 13 -3.37 6.71 0.80
N THR A 14 -4.31 6.87 -0.13
CA THR A 14 -5.53 6.07 -0.21
C THR A 14 -5.49 5.18 -1.43
N ARG A 15 -6.01 3.96 -1.32
CA ARG A 15 -6.19 3.11 -2.49
C ARG A 15 -7.40 3.59 -3.29
N ILE A 16 -7.20 3.77 -4.59
CA ILE A 16 -8.24 4.14 -5.56
C ILE A 16 -8.90 2.89 -6.13
N SER A 17 -8.11 1.84 -6.39
CA SER A 17 -8.63 0.56 -6.84
C SER A 17 -7.64 -0.57 -6.59
N LEU A 18 -8.18 -1.77 -6.39
CA LEU A 18 -7.51 -3.06 -6.48
C LEU A 18 -8.06 -3.83 -7.68
N CYS A 19 -7.18 -4.51 -8.40
CA CYS A 19 -7.50 -5.34 -9.54
C CYS A 19 -6.79 -6.68 -9.40
N TRP A 20 -7.55 -7.78 -9.37
CA TRP A 20 -6.99 -9.12 -9.45
C TRP A 20 -7.01 -9.57 -10.91
N LEU A 21 -5.85 -9.59 -11.59
CA LEU A 21 -5.86 -9.80 -13.04
C LEU A 21 -6.38 -11.20 -13.43
N PRO A 22 -7.23 -11.30 -14.48
CA PRO A 22 -7.68 -10.26 -15.41
C PRO A 22 -9.06 -9.66 -15.06
N ASP A 23 -9.54 -9.83 -13.82
CA ASP A 23 -10.85 -9.33 -13.39
C ASP A 23 -10.89 -7.79 -13.42
N PRO A 24 -12.07 -7.15 -13.52
CA PRO A 24 -12.18 -5.70 -13.44
C PRO A 24 -11.72 -5.14 -12.09
N ALA A 25 -11.14 -3.94 -12.11
CA ALA A 25 -10.76 -3.21 -10.91
C ALA A 25 -12.00 -2.84 -10.05
N PHE A 26 -11.82 -2.83 -8.73
CA PHE A 26 -12.84 -2.49 -7.75
C PHE A 26 -12.21 -1.80 -6.52
N GLU A 27 -13.02 -1.19 -5.66
CA GLU A 27 -12.55 -0.67 -4.37
C GLU A 27 -13.65 -0.76 -3.31
N ASN A 28 -13.67 -1.89 -2.60
CA ASN A 28 -14.64 -2.17 -1.55
C ASN A 28 -14.21 -1.65 -0.17
N THR A 29 -13.03 -1.04 -0.04
CA THR A 29 -12.49 -0.58 1.24
C THR A 29 -12.20 0.92 1.25
N ASP A 30 -12.30 1.53 2.43
CA ASP A 30 -11.61 2.78 2.74
C ASP A 30 -10.21 2.39 3.25
N THR A 31 -9.27 2.28 2.31
CA THR A 31 -7.88 1.90 2.59
C THR A 31 -7.01 3.13 2.74
N ILE A 32 -6.27 3.21 3.84
CA ILE A 32 -5.26 4.25 4.10
C ILE A 32 -3.94 3.60 4.42
N VAL A 33 -2.88 4.05 3.74
CA VAL A 33 -1.50 3.68 4.01
C VAL A 33 -0.73 4.91 4.47
N LEU A 34 -0.17 4.85 5.68
CA LEU A 34 0.75 5.85 6.23
C LEU A 34 2.15 5.25 6.22
N SER A 35 3.10 5.88 5.54
CA SER A 35 4.52 5.57 5.70
C SER A 35 5.21 6.66 6.51
N LEU A 36 6.09 6.31 7.44
CA LEU A 36 6.90 7.24 8.22
C LEU A 36 8.24 6.59 8.61
N MET A 37 9.36 7.27 8.30
CA MET A 37 10.70 6.86 8.78
C MET A 37 11.05 5.39 8.50
N GLY A 38 10.63 4.85 7.35
CA GLY A 38 10.86 3.45 6.97
C GLY A 38 9.88 2.44 7.58
N TRP A 39 8.83 2.90 8.24
CA TRP A 39 7.70 2.09 8.70
C TRP A 39 6.45 2.40 7.88
N TYR A 40 5.49 1.48 7.88
CA TYR A 40 4.18 1.71 7.32
C TYR A 40 3.06 1.15 8.21
N VAL A 41 1.87 1.70 8.03
CA VAL A 41 0.59 1.17 8.51
C VAL A 41 -0.36 1.16 7.33
N ASP A 42 -0.88 -0.01 6.95
CA ASP A 42 -1.96 -0.23 6.00
C ASP A 42 -3.21 -0.62 6.79
N LEU A 43 -4.24 0.24 6.74
CA LEU A 43 -5.53 -0.01 7.35
C LEU A 43 -6.63 -0.03 6.30
N ARG A 44 -7.30 -1.17 6.17
CA ARG A 44 -8.40 -1.39 5.24
C ARG A 44 -9.69 -1.60 6.02
N VAL A 45 -10.63 -0.68 5.83
CA VAL A 45 -11.97 -0.77 6.41
C VAL A 45 -12.97 -1.09 5.31
N ASP A 46 -13.71 -2.19 5.46
CA ASP A 46 -14.76 -2.58 4.50
C ASP A 46 -15.86 -1.51 4.46
N LYS A 47 -16.11 -0.92 3.29
CA LYS A 47 -17.09 0.17 3.12
C LYS A 47 -18.51 -0.23 3.49
N PRO A 48 -19.03 -1.40 3.06
CA PRO A 48 -20.39 -1.80 3.42
C PRO A 48 -20.61 -2.02 4.92
N THR A 49 -19.65 -2.62 5.63
CA THR A 49 -19.85 -3.06 7.02
C THR A 49 -19.17 -2.20 8.08
N GLY A 50 -18.19 -1.37 7.68
CA GLY A 50 -17.34 -0.59 8.59
C GLY A 50 -16.40 -1.44 9.46
N LYS A 51 -16.24 -2.73 9.14
CA LYS A 51 -15.34 -3.64 9.86
C LYS A 51 -13.94 -3.58 9.27
N ILE A 52 -12.95 -3.96 10.06
CA ILE A 52 -11.58 -4.15 9.57
C ILE A 52 -11.60 -5.35 8.60
N ASP A 53 -11.22 -5.09 7.35
CA ASP A 53 -10.98 -6.10 6.33
C ASP A 53 -9.57 -6.69 6.51
N TRP A 54 -8.58 -5.81 6.57
CA TRP A 54 -7.19 -6.14 6.85
C TRP A 54 -6.49 -4.96 7.52
N ALA A 55 -5.67 -5.22 8.52
CA ALA A 55 -4.77 -4.25 9.12
C ALA A 55 -3.36 -4.82 9.18
N ILE A 56 -2.40 -4.12 8.58
CA ILE A 56 -1.00 -4.53 8.46
C ILE A 56 -0.11 -3.38 8.89
N ALA A 57 0.98 -3.65 9.58
CA ALA A 57 2.03 -2.66 9.80
C ALA A 57 3.40 -3.33 9.93
N GLY A 58 4.43 -2.59 9.55
CA GLY A 58 5.80 -3.05 9.72
C GLY A 58 6.78 -2.16 8.96
N GLN A 59 7.87 -2.76 8.48
CA GLN A 59 8.93 -2.02 7.83
C GLN A 59 8.66 -1.90 6.33
N ARG A 60 8.84 -0.68 5.82
CA ARG A 60 8.87 -0.36 4.39
C ARG A 60 10.32 -0.26 3.95
N ILE A 61 10.79 -1.24 3.20
CA ILE A 61 12.17 -1.37 2.77
C ILE A 61 12.24 -1.12 1.28
N VAL A 62 12.94 -0.07 0.84
CA VAL A 62 13.17 0.16 -0.59
C VAL A 62 14.36 -0.71 -1.03
N GLU A 63 14.08 -1.74 -1.83
CA GLU A 63 15.09 -2.68 -2.33
C GLU A 63 15.80 -2.14 -3.57
N SER A 64 15.07 -1.46 -4.46
CA SER A 64 15.62 -0.79 -5.65
C SER A 64 14.84 0.49 -5.94
N GLN A 65 15.51 1.49 -6.53
CA GLN A 65 14.90 2.75 -6.97
C GLN A 65 14.51 2.72 -8.46
N GLU A 66 15.17 1.89 -9.27
CA GLU A 66 14.96 1.82 -10.72
C GLU A 66 15.03 0.35 -11.20
N PRO A 67 13.88 -0.33 -11.40
CA PRO A 67 12.52 0.12 -11.06
C PRO A 67 12.32 0.25 -9.54
N LEU A 68 11.37 1.08 -9.12
CA LEU A 68 11.03 1.23 -7.70
C LEU A 68 10.42 -0.07 -7.19
N ARG A 69 11.17 -0.78 -6.36
CA ARG A 69 10.78 -2.06 -5.75
C ARG A 69 10.84 -1.92 -4.25
N VAL A 70 9.71 -2.19 -3.59
CA VAL A 70 9.53 -1.98 -2.16
C VAL A 70 9.04 -3.29 -1.52
N LEU A 71 9.65 -3.62 -0.39
CA LEU A 71 9.27 -4.75 0.46
C LEU A 71 8.55 -4.23 1.69
N PHE A 72 7.54 -4.96 2.12
CA PHE A 72 6.70 -4.62 3.26
C PHE A 72 6.65 -5.81 4.24
N THR A 73 7.18 -5.64 5.45
CA THR A 73 7.18 -6.70 6.46
C THR A 73 5.95 -6.64 7.36
N HIS A 74 5.47 -7.79 7.84
CA HIS A 74 4.20 -7.91 8.57
C HIS A 74 4.44 -8.02 10.08
N ALA A 75 4.98 -6.97 10.70
CA ALA A 75 5.18 -6.94 12.16
C ALA A 75 3.86 -6.96 12.95
N ILE A 76 2.80 -6.40 12.36
CA ILE A 76 1.41 -6.49 12.78
C ILE A 76 0.61 -6.98 11.57
N ASP A 77 -0.24 -7.97 11.76
CA ASP A 77 -1.14 -8.48 10.71
C ASP A 77 -2.40 -9.09 11.34
N SER A 78 -3.58 -8.56 11.01
CA SER A 78 -4.86 -9.08 11.51
C SER A 78 -5.20 -10.50 11.04
N HIS A 79 -4.53 -11.00 10.00
CA HIS A 79 -4.68 -12.37 9.49
C HIS A 79 -3.60 -13.32 10.03
N ASN A 80 -2.72 -12.85 10.93
CA ASN A 80 -1.61 -13.60 11.56
C ASN A 80 -0.50 -14.06 10.60
N ALA A 81 -0.31 -13.39 9.45
CA ALA A 81 0.76 -13.72 8.50
C ALA A 81 2.09 -13.01 8.83
N PHE A 82 2.57 -13.12 10.07
CA PHE A 82 3.71 -12.34 10.57
C PHE A 82 5.06 -12.60 9.88
N ASP A 83 5.21 -13.78 9.26
CA ASP A 83 6.41 -14.16 8.51
C ASP A 83 6.33 -13.74 7.02
N ALA A 84 5.22 -13.13 6.60
CA ALA A 84 5.05 -12.66 5.23
C ALA A 84 5.87 -11.39 4.96
N VAL A 85 6.31 -11.27 3.72
CA VAL A 85 6.93 -10.06 3.17
C VAL A 85 6.32 -9.82 1.80
N ASP A 86 5.50 -8.79 1.69
CA ASP A 86 4.91 -8.39 0.43
C ASP A 86 5.93 -7.61 -0.41
N CYS A 87 5.85 -7.76 -1.73
CA CYS A 87 6.72 -7.07 -2.67
C CYS A 87 5.87 -6.34 -3.72
N GLY A 88 5.99 -5.01 -3.73
CA GLY A 88 5.35 -4.14 -4.72
C GLY A 88 6.38 -3.52 -5.67
N MET A 89 6.04 -3.49 -6.96
CA MET A 89 6.72 -2.67 -7.96
C MET A 89 5.87 -1.45 -8.28
N PHE A 90 6.46 -0.26 -8.20
CA PHE A 90 5.76 1.01 -8.33
C PHE A 90 6.15 1.75 -9.60
N SER A 91 5.17 2.36 -10.24
CA SER A 91 5.35 3.28 -11.36
C SER A 91 4.33 4.41 -11.31
N LYS A 92 4.67 5.58 -11.85
CA LYS A 92 3.75 6.73 -11.89
C LYS A 92 2.79 6.61 -13.08
N LEU A 93 1.50 6.83 -12.82
CA LEU A 93 0.47 6.97 -13.85
C LEU A 93 0.45 8.42 -14.41
N PRO A 94 -0.11 8.64 -15.61
CA PRO A 94 -0.16 9.97 -16.23
C PRO A 94 -0.90 11.04 -15.41
N ASN A 95 -1.78 10.64 -14.50
CA ASN A 95 -2.53 11.53 -13.61
C ASN A 95 -1.80 11.83 -12.28
N GLY A 96 -0.59 11.28 -12.07
CA GLY A 96 0.21 11.46 -10.87
C GLY A 96 0.00 10.41 -9.76
N ASP A 97 -1.04 9.58 -9.88
CA ASP A 97 -1.27 8.44 -8.98
C ASP A 97 -0.14 7.40 -9.18
N ASP A 98 0.09 6.55 -8.18
CA ASP A 98 1.03 5.43 -8.26
C ASP A 98 0.28 4.15 -8.66
N LEU A 99 0.86 3.41 -9.61
CA LEU A 99 0.48 2.03 -9.91
C LEU A 99 1.46 1.10 -9.18
N GLU A 100 0.93 0.32 -8.26
CA GLU A 100 1.61 -0.82 -7.65
C GLU A 100 1.20 -2.11 -8.37
N THR A 101 2.19 -2.95 -8.64
CA THR A 101 1.98 -4.29 -9.20
C THR A 101 2.76 -5.31 -8.41
N GLY A 102 2.20 -6.50 -8.27
CA GLY A 102 2.85 -7.59 -7.57
C GLY A 102 2.03 -8.86 -7.64
N SER A 103 2.42 -9.84 -6.82
CA SER A 103 1.66 -11.07 -6.64
C SER A 103 1.56 -11.43 -5.16
N MET A 104 0.37 -11.83 -4.74
CA MET A 104 0.11 -12.26 -3.36
C MET A 104 -1.02 -13.31 -3.31
N PRO A 105 -1.15 -14.06 -2.20
CA PRO A 105 -2.27 -14.96 -2.00
C PRO A 105 -3.62 -14.23 -2.00
N ARG A 106 -4.56 -14.68 -2.82
CA ARG A 106 -5.93 -14.14 -2.86
C ARG A 106 -6.79 -14.81 -1.78
N LEU A 107 -6.68 -14.31 -0.54
CA LEU A 107 -7.23 -14.92 0.68
C LEU A 107 -8.76 -15.05 0.70
N ASP A 108 -9.49 -14.30 -0.13
CA ASP A 108 -10.95 -14.42 -0.30
C ASP A 108 -11.38 -15.67 -1.08
N LEU A 109 -10.44 -16.37 -1.75
CA LEU A 109 -10.74 -17.57 -2.52
C LEU A 109 -10.31 -18.86 -1.79
N PRO A 110 -11.05 -19.98 -1.96
CA PRO A 110 -10.66 -21.28 -1.41
C PRO A 110 -9.24 -21.68 -1.80
N GLY A 111 -8.41 -22.00 -0.80
CA GLY A 111 -7.01 -22.40 -1.00
C GLY A 111 -6.04 -21.24 -1.25
N ALA A 112 -6.49 -19.98 -1.18
CA ALA A 112 -5.66 -18.78 -1.28
C ALA A 112 -4.63 -18.82 -2.43
N PRO A 113 -5.06 -19.05 -3.69
CA PRO A 113 -4.14 -19.11 -4.81
C PRO A 113 -3.40 -17.78 -4.96
N VAL A 114 -2.10 -17.85 -5.27
CA VAL A 114 -1.32 -16.66 -5.62
C VAL A 114 -1.85 -16.07 -6.93
N ARG A 115 -2.07 -14.76 -6.95
CA ARG A 115 -2.57 -14.01 -8.11
C ARG A 115 -1.75 -12.74 -8.30
N GLU A 116 -1.59 -12.34 -9.55
CA GLU A 116 -1.11 -11.01 -9.90
C GLU A 116 -2.18 -9.98 -9.56
N TYR A 117 -1.74 -8.84 -9.05
CA TYR A 117 -2.61 -7.73 -8.73
C TYR A 117 -2.06 -6.40 -9.28
N GLU A 118 -2.97 -5.46 -9.45
CA GLU A 118 -2.67 -4.05 -9.65
C GLU A 118 -3.41 -3.23 -8.60
N GLU A 119 -2.71 -2.33 -7.92
CA GLU A 119 -3.31 -1.36 -7.01
C GLU A 119 -2.98 0.06 -7.50
N VAL A 120 -3.98 0.93 -7.54
CA VAL A 120 -3.79 2.35 -7.85
C VAL A 120 -3.88 3.14 -6.56
N TRP A 121 -2.87 3.95 -6.29
CA TRP A 121 -2.70 4.69 -5.06
C TRP A 121 -2.67 6.19 -5.31
N ARG A 122 -3.43 6.93 -4.52
CA ARG A 122 -3.42 8.39 -4.52
C ARG A 122 -2.79 8.91 -3.25
N GLU A 123 -1.77 9.74 -3.40
CA GLU A 123 -1.17 10.47 -2.29
C GLU A 123 -2.14 11.54 -1.76
N LEU A 124 -2.26 11.60 -0.44
CA LEU A 124 -3.08 12.54 0.31
C LEU A 124 -2.15 13.55 0.98
N ALA A 125 -2.55 14.83 0.96
CA ALA A 125 -1.81 15.87 1.64
C ALA A 125 -1.92 15.72 3.16
N PHE A 126 -0.78 15.81 3.86
CA PHE A 126 -0.81 16.09 5.29
C PHE A 126 -1.35 17.51 5.50
N ARG A 127 -2.17 17.69 6.52
CA ARG A 127 -2.53 19.03 6.97
C ARG A 127 -1.28 19.70 7.52
N GLU A 128 -0.98 20.91 7.07
CA GLU A 128 0.06 21.73 7.68
C GLU A 128 -0.29 21.98 9.16
N GLY A 129 0.64 21.67 10.05
CA GLY A 129 0.50 21.94 11.48
C GLY A 129 0.59 23.44 11.76
N PRO A 130 0.01 23.94 12.88
CA PRO A 130 0.36 25.27 13.37
C PRO A 130 1.84 25.25 13.80
N GLU A 131 2.63 26.22 13.32
CA GLU A 131 4.02 26.44 13.75
C GLU A 131 4.16 26.57 15.28
#